data_AF-A0A133XGW6-F1
#
_entry.id   AF-A0A133XGW6-F1
#
_cell.length_a   1.000
_cell.length_b   1.000
_cell.length_c   1.000
_cell.angle_alpha   90.00
_cell.angle_beta   90.00
_cell.angle_gamma   90.00
#
_symmetry.space_group_name_H-M   'P 1'
#
loop_
_entity.id
_entity.type
_entity.pdbx_description
1 polymer ?
#
loop_
_entity_poly.entity_id
_entity_poly.type
_entity_poly.pdbx_seq_one_letter_code
_entity_poly.pdbx_strand_id
1 'polypeptide(L)'
;MTALVKHSAPGPYLGFSLQPVRLCYHLLSSPSDSSVSLELLDDVAIHYANGNVLLEQCKSALSHNALSDWSEDLWKTIANWLVAVESKKVDGRTTTFRLYVTPPKSGKVSSAIHDATSADAVDLLLRQIEDKLSKKAEPPKCMPHVQRFLDVAAALRNQVICKTSILSSDVDPIQPLRNLLAPTVPGGSIDVICEAAIGMAQARADRLIREGMPALIGVAECRRAFKFDHLCALNFDQV
;
A
#
# COMPACT_ATOMS: atom_id res chain seq x y z
N MET A 1 31.16 -16.77 -5.78
CA MET A 1 29.84 -16.13 -5.98
C MET A 1 28.94 -17.11 -6.66
N THR A 2 27.79 -17.43 -6.07
CA THR A 2 26.80 -18.32 -6.69
C THR A 2 25.99 -17.52 -7.70
N ALA A 3 25.89 -17.99 -8.95
CA ALA A 3 25.10 -17.31 -9.98
C ALA A 3 23.60 -17.54 -9.76
N LEU A 4 22.79 -16.50 -9.97
CA LEU A 4 21.33 -16.61 -9.97
C LEU A 4 20.88 -17.50 -11.14
N VAL A 5 20.02 -18.47 -10.86
CA VAL A 5 19.40 -19.31 -11.90
C VAL A 5 18.30 -18.53 -12.64
N LYS A 6 18.09 -18.87 -13.91
CA LYS A 6 17.15 -18.17 -14.83
C LYS A 6 15.69 -18.11 -14.33
N HIS A 7 15.29 -19.03 -13.45
CA HIS A 7 13.94 -19.10 -12.88
C HIS A 7 13.84 -18.47 -11.48
N SER A 8 14.90 -17.84 -10.98
CA SER A 8 14.84 -17.13 -9.70
C SER A 8 13.95 -15.89 -9.81
N ALA A 9 13.13 -15.65 -8.77
CA ALA A 9 12.20 -14.53 -8.71
C ALA A 9 12.38 -13.70 -7.42
N PRO A 10 13.59 -13.19 -7.13
CA PRO A 10 13.85 -12.42 -5.91
C PRO A 10 13.05 -11.11 -5.86
N GLY A 11 12.80 -10.47 -7.01
CA GLY A 11 11.97 -9.26 -7.09
C GLY A 11 10.52 -9.51 -6.66
N PRO A 12 9.80 -10.46 -7.28
CA PRO A 12 8.47 -10.86 -6.84
C PRO A 12 8.42 -11.29 -5.36
N TYR A 13 9.38 -12.10 -4.90
CA TYR A 13 9.48 -12.47 -3.49
C TYR A 13 9.57 -11.24 -2.57
N LEU A 14 10.41 -10.26 -2.91
CA LEU A 14 10.53 -9.03 -2.12
C LEU A 14 9.28 -8.16 -2.16
N GLY A 15 8.47 -8.26 -3.22
CA GLY A 15 7.12 -7.68 -3.27
C GLY A 15 6.19 -8.31 -2.23
N PHE A 16 6.14 -9.64 -2.19
CA PHE A 16 5.32 -10.37 -1.21
C PHE A 16 5.83 -10.18 0.22
N SER A 17 7.14 -10.21 0.45
CA SER A 17 7.73 -10.04 1.79
C SER A 17 7.54 -8.63 2.34
N LEU A 18 7.19 -7.64 1.50
CA LEU A 18 6.92 -6.28 1.95
C LEU A 18 5.55 -6.15 2.64
N GLN A 19 4.58 -6.96 2.24
CA GLN A 19 3.22 -6.92 2.79
C GLN A 19 3.17 -7.18 4.31
N PRO A 20 3.83 -8.21 4.89
CA PRO A 20 3.82 -8.39 6.35
C PRO A 20 4.55 -7.25 7.11
N VAL A 21 5.54 -6.59 6.49
CA VAL A 21 6.18 -5.39 7.06
C VAL A 21 5.15 -4.25 7.19
N ARG A 22 4.37 -4.01 6.13
CA ARG A 22 3.32 -2.98 6.10
C ARG A 22 2.13 -3.34 6.99
N LEU A 23 1.72 -4.61 7.05
CA LEU A 23 0.75 -5.12 8.01
C LEU A 23 1.18 -4.78 9.44
N CYS A 24 2.42 -5.13 9.81
CA CYS A 24 2.97 -4.83 11.14
C CYS A 24 2.98 -3.32 11.41
N TYR A 25 3.41 -2.51 10.44
CA TYR A 25 3.44 -1.05 10.58
C TYR A 25 2.05 -0.49 10.91
N HIS A 26 1.01 -0.92 10.19
CA HIS A 26 -0.36 -0.45 10.42
C HIS A 26 -0.93 -0.97 11.74
N LEU A 27 -0.62 -2.21 12.14
CA LEU A 27 -1.01 -2.75 13.46
C LEU A 27 -0.38 -1.97 14.62
N LEU A 28 0.78 -1.35 14.41
CA LEU A 28 1.46 -0.54 15.42
C LEU A 28 1.12 0.94 15.36
N SER A 29 0.63 1.47 14.24
CA SER A 29 0.38 2.91 14.07
C SER A 29 -1.10 3.32 13.95
N SER A 30 -2.01 2.40 13.61
CA SER A 30 -3.43 2.73 13.41
C SER A 30 -4.20 2.95 14.72
N PRO A 31 -5.39 3.55 14.70
CA PRO A 31 -6.26 3.66 15.88
C PRO A 31 -6.56 2.31 16.52
N SER A 32 -6.65 2.25 17.85
CA SER A 32 -6.83 0.99 18.59
C SER A 32 -8.15 0.28 18.28
N ASP A 33 -9.19 1.01 17.89
CA ASP A 33 -10.50 0.51 17.50
C ASP A 33 -10.59 0.08 16.02
N SER A 34 -9.50 0.20 15.26
CA SER A 34 -9.41 -0.27 13.87
C SER A 34 -8.94 -1.72 13.77
N SER A 35 -9.02 -2.26 12.56
CA SER A 35 -8.42 -3.57 12.20
C SER A 35 -7.62 -3.46 10.91
N VAL A 36 -6.64 -4.35 10.73
CA VAL A 36 -5.79 -4.39 9.54
C VAL A 36 -5.89 -5.77 8.92
N SER A 37 -6.10 -5.82 7.60
CA SER A 37 -6.15 -7.08 6.85
C SER A 37 -4.96 -7.25 5.91
N LEU A 38 -4.52 -8.50 5.73
CA LEU A 38 -3.56 -8.92 4.70
C LEU A 38 -4.29 -9.70 3.59
N GLU A 39 -4.02 -9.41 2.32
CA GLU A 39 -4.56 -10.16 1.17
C GLU A 39 -6.09 -10.37 1.19
N LEU A 40 -6.84 -9.30 1.52
CA LEU A 40 -8.31 -9.31 1.60
C LEU A 40 -8.96 -8.36 0.60
N LEU A 41 -8.79 -7.05 0.83
CA LEU A 41 -9.29 -6.01 -0.09
C LEU A 41 -8.21 -5.59 -1.09
N ASP A 42 -6.97 -5.51 -0.62
CA ASP A 42 -5.71 -5.24 -1.32
C ASP A 42 -4.59 -5.99 -0.59
N ASP A 43 -3.31 -5.78 -0.95
CA ASP A 43 -2.14 -6.35 -0.26
C ASP A 43 -2.26 -6.15 1.26
N VAL A 44 -2.51 -4.90 1.69
CA VAL A 44 -2.85 -4.54 3.07
C VAL A 44 -4.02 -3.55 3.07
N ALA A 45 -4.93 -3.65 4.04
CA ALA A 45 -5.98 -2.65 4.23
C ALA A 45 -6.25 -2.34 5.69
N ILE A 46 -6.56 -1.07 5.99
CA ILE A 46 -6.97 -0.60 7.32
C ILE A 46 -8.49 -0.39 7.30
N HIS A 47 -9.19 -0.95 8.28
CA HIS A 47 -10.63 -0.86 8.44
C HIS A 47 -10.91 -0.05 9.70
N TYR A 48 -11.36 1.19 9.52
CA TYR A 48 -11.61 2.12 10.61
C TYR A 48 -13.01 1.90 11.22
N ALA A 49 -13.17 2.21 12.51
CA ALA A 49 -14.44 2.03 13.22
C ALA A 49 -15.61 2.84 12.63
N ASN A 50 -15.32 3.95 11.94
CA ASN A 50 -16.31 4.77 11.24
C ASN A 50 -16.74 4.21 9.87
N GLY A 51 -16.25 3.04 9.48
CA GLY A 51 -16.55 2.40 8.19
C GLY A 51 -15.70 2.89 7.01
N ASN A 52 -14.77 3.83 7.23
CA ASN A 52 -13.76 4.15 6.22
C ASN A 52 -12.76 3.01 6.07
N VAL A 53 -12.17 2.92 4.88
CA VAL A 53 -11.14 1.92 4.58
C VAL A 53 -9.95 2.61 3.89
N LEU A 54 -8.73 2.22 4.23
CA LEU A 54 -7.54 2.54 3.44
C LEU A 54 -7.03 1.26 2.78
N LEU A 55 -6.93 1.24 1.45
CA LEU A 55 -6.27 0.18 0.70
C LEU A 55 -4.81 0.58 0.43
N GLU A 56 -3.86 -0.29 0.76
CA GLU A 56 -2.44 -0.09 0.48
C GLU A 56 -1.90 -1.22 -0.40
N GLN A 57 -1.53 -0.89 -1.64
CA GLN A 57 -0.81 -1.78 -2.54
C GLN A 57 0.70 -1.55 -2.36
N CYS A 58 1.46 -2.63 -2.21
CA CYS A 58 2.90 -2.63 -1.96
C CYS A 58 3.69 -2.98 -3.23
N LYS A 59 4.75 -2.23 -3.56
CA LYS A 59 5.67 -2.54 -4.67
C LYS A 59 7.12 -2.43 -4.26
N SER A 60 7.90 -3.48 -4.53
CA SER A 60 9.36 -3.43 -4.47
C SER A 60 9.93 -2.91 -5.79
N ALA A 61 10.65 -1.78 -5.74
CA ALA A 61 11.22 -1.10 -6.90
C ALA A 61 12.72 -1.35 -7.09
N LEU A 62 13.20 -2.53 -6.68
CA LEU A 62 14.60 -2.92 -6.84
C LEU A 62 14.96 -3.26 -8.30
N SER A 63 14.04 -3.87 -9.03
CA SER A 63 14.27 -4.33 -10.41
C SER A 63 13.91 -3.28 -11.46
N HIS A 64 12.93 -2.43 -11.18
CA HIS A 64 12.45 -1.40 -12.09
C HIS A 64 11.67 -0.29 -11.34
N ASN A 65 11.37 0.81 -12.03
CA ASN A 65 10.61 1.91 -11.47
C ASN A 65 9.09 1.67 -11.60
N ALA A 66 8.49 1.15 -10.52
CA ALA A 66 7.05 0.91 -10.41
C ALA A 66 6.19 2.18 -10.57
N LEU A 67 6.77 3.37 -10.42
CA LEU A 67 6.10 4.68 -10.51
C LEU A 67 6.36 5.42 -11.84
N SER A 68 7.12 4.82 -12.77
CA SER A 68 7.33 5.44 -14.07
C SER A 68 6.01 5.63 -14.84
N ASP A 69 5.96 6.65 -15.70
CA ASP A 69 4.73 7.10 -16.38
C ASP A 69 3.94 5.98 -17.11
N TRP A 70 4.64 4.94 -17.58
CA TRP A 70 4.05 3.79 -18.29
C TRP A 70 4.34 2.46 -17.60
N SER A 71 4.60 2.50 -16.29
CA SER A 71 4.77 1.31 -15.46
C SER A 71 3.51 0.46 -15.45
N GLU A 72 3.65 -0.83 -15.71
CA GLU A 72 2.54 -1.77 -15.56
C GLU A 72 2.06 -1.86 -14.11
N ASP A 73 2.97 -1.80 -13.14
CA ASP A 73 2.63 -1.81 -11.72
C ASP A 73 1.75 -0.63 -11.32
N LEU A 74 2.05 0.59 -11.79
CA LEU A 74 1.24 1.78 -11.49
C LEU A 74 -0.16 1.63 -12.09
N TRP A 75 -0.23 1.40 -13.40
CA TRP A 75 -1.50 1.41 -14.11
C TRP A 75 -2.39 0.23 -13.72
N LYS A 76 -1.81 -0.95 -13.50
CA LYS A 76 -2.57 -2.12 -13.02
C LYS A 76 -3.15 -1.87 -11.64
N THR A 77 -2.41 -1.21 -10.75
CA THR A 77 -2.91 -0.84 -9.42
C THR A 77 -4.12 0.10 -9.53
N ILE A 78 -4.00 1.18 -10.30
CA ILE A 78 -5.10 2.12 -10.54
C ILE A 78 -6.31 1.43 -11.16
N ALA A 79 -6.09 0.58 -12.18
CA ALA A 79 -7.17 -0.17 -12.83
C ALA A 79 -7.88 -1.13 -11.86
N ASN A 80 -7.15 -1.80 -10.98
CA ASN A 80 -7.72 -2.68 -9.96
C ASN A 80 -8.59 -1.90 -8.96
N TRP A 81 -8.14 -0.73 -8.51
CA TRP A 81 -8.95 0.13 -7.63
C TRP A 81 -10.21 0.66 -8.31
N LEU A 82 -10.12 1.06 -9.58
CA LEU A 82 -11.30 1.42 -10.37
C LEU A 82 -12.31 0.26 -10.47
N VAL A 83 -11.82 -0.96 -10.72
CA VAL A 83 -12.67 -2.16 -10.75
C VAL A 83 -13.26 -2.45 -9.37
N ALA A 84 -12.50 -2.29 -8.28
CA ALA A 84 -12.99 -2.53 -6.93
C ALA A 84 -14.14 -1.57 -6.55
N VAL A 85 -14.05 -0.29 -6.95
CA VAL A 85 -15.13 0.69 -6.74
C VAL A 85 -16.32 0.40 -7.67
N GLU A 86 -16.08 0.13 -8.96
CA GLU A 86 -17.16 -0.10 -9.93
C GLU A 86 -17.97 -1.35 -9.59
N SER A 87 -17.28 -2.43 -9.20
CA SER A 87 -17.90 -3.69 -8.76
C SER A 87 -18.52 -3.61 -7.37
N LYS A 88 -18.42 -2.47 -6.68
CA LYS A 88 -18.87 -2.26 -5.30
C LYS A 88 -18.21 -3.21 -4.28
N LYS A 89 -17.03 -3.74 -4.60
CA LYS A 89 -16.18 -4.46 -3.64
C LYS A 89 -15.78 -3.52 -2.50
N VAL A 90 -15.59 -2.23 -2.80
CA VAL A 90 -15.39 -1.15 -1.84
C VAL A 90 -16.23 0.08 -2.22
N ASP A 91 -16.57 0.92 -1.23
CA ASP A 91 -17.24 2.20 -1.48
C ASP A 91 -16.20 3.30 -1.68
N GLY A 92 -16.08 3.82 -2.92
CA GLY A 92 -15.18 4.92 -3.25
C GLY A 92 -15.44 6.22 -2.45
N ARG A 93 -16.61 6.38 -1.82
CA ARG A 93 -16.92 7.51 -0.94
C ARG A 93 -16.28 7.42 0.43
N THR A 94 -15.97 6.23 0.92
CA THR A 94 -15.36 5.99 2.24
C THR A 94 -13.99 5.32 2.15
N THR A 95 -13.55 4.96 0.94
CA THR A 95 -12.23 4.33 0.70
C THR A 95 -11.19 5.35 0.28
N THR A 96 -9.97 5.24 0.83
CA THR A 96 -8.75 5.90 0.33
C THR A 96 -7.77 4.86 -0.18
N PHE A 97 -6.88 5.27 -1.08
CA PHE A 97 -5.97 4.37 -1.77
C PHE A 97 -4.53 4.84 -1.59
N ARG A 98 -3.61 3.89 -1.40
CA ARG A 98 -2.20 4.17 -1.23
C ARG A 98 -1.36 3.20 -2.03
N LEU A 99 -0.47 3.74 -2.85
CA LEU A 99 0.58 2.97 -3.50
C LEU A 99 1.88 3.18 -2.71
N TYR A 100 2.30 2.15 -1.99
CA TYR A 100 3.55 2.13 -1.24
C TYR A 100 4.67 1.53 -2.11
N VAL A 101 5.73 2.31 -2.35
CA VAL A 101 6.85 1.89 -3.21
C VAL A 101 8.18 2.12 -2.52
N THR A 102 8.99 1.06 -2.41
CA THR A 102 10.33 1.10 -1.81
C THR A 102 11.33 0.29 -2.64
N PRO A 103 12.59 0.73 -2.81
CA PRO A 103 13.14 2.03 -2.42
C PRO A 103 12.49 3.22 -3.16
N PRO A 104 12.80 4.47 -2.78
CA PRO A 104 12.18 5.67 -3.35
C PRO A 104 12.28 5.71 -4.87
N LYS A 105 11.14 5.96 -5.51
CA LYS A 105 11.01 6.22 -6.94
C LYS A 105 10.05 7.37 -7.19
N SER A 106 10.06 7.88 -8.41
CA SER A 106 9.10 8.88 -8.87
C SER A 106 8.85 8.76 -10.37
N GLY A 107 7.75 9.34 -10.81
CA GLY A 107 7.36 9.54 -12.19
C GLY A 107 6.45 10.76 -12.28
N LYS A 108 6.37 11.37 -13.46
CA LYS A 108 5.58 12.59 -13.65
C LYS A 108 4.09 12.29 -13.52
N VAL A 109 3.62 11.16 -14.07
CA VAL A 109 2.21 10.74 -13.95
C VAL A 109 1.90 10.32 -12.52
N SER A 110 2.78 9.56 -11.85
CA SER A 110 2.55 9.16 -10.47
C SER A 110 2.46 10.37 -9.54
N SER A 111 3.34 11.37 -9.70
CA SER A 111 3.25 12.63 -8.96
C SER A 111 1.95 13.37 -9.24
N ALA A 112 1.56 13.48 -10.51
CA ALA A 112 0.28 14.13 -10.86
C ALA A 112 -0.95 13.39 -10.31
N ILE A 113 -0.92 12.05 -10.22
CA ILE A 113 -1.95 11.25 -9.53
C ILE A 113 -1.97 11.59 -8.04
N HIS A 114 -0.81 11.65 -7.40
CA HIS A 114 -0.70 11.96 -5.97
C HIS A 114 -1.24 13.36 -5.62
N ASP A 115 -1.01 14.34 -6.51
CA ASP A 115 -1.38 15.73 -6.30
C ASP A 115 -2.85 16.02 -6.69
N ALA A 116 -3.48 15.16 -7.48
CA ALA A 116 -4.82 15.37 -8.03
C ALA A 116 -5.92 15.12 -6.99
N THR A 117 -6.21 16.13 -6.16
CA THR A 117 -7.20 16.08 -5.06
C THR A 117 -8.57 16.67 -5.39
N SER A 118 -8.78 17.12 -6.63
CA SER A 118 -10.04 17.72 -7.11
C SER A 118 -10.42 17.20 -8.50
N ALA A 119 -11.70 17.29 -8.86
CA ALA A 119 -12.18 16.89 -10.19
C ALA A 119 -11.44 17.62 -11.33
N ASP A 120 -11.20 18.93 -11.18
CA ASP A 120 -10.44 19.72 -12.16
C ASP A 120 -9.00 19.20 -12.32
N ALA A 121 -8.34 18.82 -11.21
CA ALA A 121 -7.01 18.25 -11.25
C ALA A 121 -7.00 16.87 -11.93
N VAL A 122 -8.03 16.05 -11.70
CA VAL A 122 -8.20 14.76 -12.39
C VAL A 122 -8.45 14.96 -13.89
N ASP A 123 -9.22 15.97 -14.29
CA ASP A 123 -9.45 16.30 -15.70
C ASP A 123 -8.19 16.81 -16.39
N LEU A 124 -7.36 17.60 -15.69
CA LEU A 124 -6.04 18.01 -16.18
C LEU A 124 -5.11 16.80 -16.36
N LEU A 125 -5.09 15.89 -15.38
CA LEU A 125 -4.35 14.64 -15.45
C LEU A 125 -4.80 13.80 -16.66
N LEU A 126 -6.11 13.65 -16.88
CA LEU A 126 -6.67 12.93 -18.02
C LEU A 126 -6.13 13.49 -19.35
N ARG A 127 -6.27 14.80 -19.56
CA ARG A 127 -5.76 15.47 -20.77
C ARG A 127 -4.25 15.30 -20.93
N GLN A 128 -3.51 15.35 -19.83
CA GLN A 128 -2.06 15.12 -19.85
C GLN A 128 -1.73 13.70 -20.31
N ILE A 129 -2.48 12.69 -19.86
CA ILE A 129 -2.28 11.29 -20.25
C ILE A 129 -2.63 11.11 -21.73
N GLU A 130 -3.76 11.64 -22.20
CA GLU A 130 -4.16 11.61 -23.61
C GLU A 130 -3.12 12.26 -24.52
N ASP A 131 -2.65 13.46 -24.18
CA ASP A 131 -1.60 14.16 -24.91
C ASP A 131 -0.30 13.34 -24.95
N LYS A 132 0.15 12.82 -23.80
CA LYS A 132 1.35 11.97 -23.74
C LYS A 132 1.18 10.69 -24.55
N LEU A 133 0.01 10.08 -24.55
CA LEU A 133 -0.28 8.84 -25.28
C LEU A 133 -0.28 9.09 -26.79
N SER A 134 -0.89 10.17 -27.26
CA SER A 134 -0.93 10.55 -28.69
C SER A 134 0.47 10.77 -29.30
N LYS A 135 1.45 11.13 -28.47
CA LYS A 135 2.84 11.34 -28.86
C LYS A 135 3.67 10.06 -28.89
N LYS A 136 3.11 8.91 -28.50
CA LYS A 136 3.83 7.62 -28.55
C LYS A 136 3.70 6.99 -29.93
N ALA A 137 4.84 6.53 -30.47
CA ALA A 137 4.86 5.74 -31.70
C ALA A 137 4.13 4.40 -31.55
N GLU A 138 4.24 3.77 -30.38
CA GLU A 138 3.57 2.51 -30.06
C GLU A 138 2.84 2.60 -28.71
N PRO A 139 1.66 1.95 -28.58
CA PRO A 139 0.98 1.85 -27.29
C PRO A 139 1.89 1.24 -26.22
N PRO A 140 1.88 1.75 -24.98
CA PRO A 140 2.66 1.17 -23.90
C PRO A 140 2.14 -0.23 -23.56
N LYS A 141 2.99 -1.10 -23.00
CA LYS A 141 2.57 -2.45 -22.57
C LYS A 141 1.40 -2.44 -21.57
N CYS A 142 1.34 -1.40 -20.74
CA CYS A 142 0.27 -1.18 -19.77
C CYS A 142 -1.02 -0.60 -20.38
N MET A 143 -1.12 -0.46 -21.71
CA MET A 143 -2.26 0.14 -22.39
C MET A 143 -3.62 -0.42 -21.96
N PRO A 144 -3.83 -1.73 -21.74
CA PRO A 144 -5.12 -2.23 -21.26
C PRO A 144 -5.57 -1.59 -19.94
N HIS A 145 -4.63 -1.30 -19.04
CA HIS A 145 -4.88 -0.65 -17.76
C HIS A 145 -5.05 0.87 -17.90
N VAL A 146 -4.28 1.51 -18.79
CA VAL A 146 -4.47 2.92 -19.15
C VAL A 146 -5.85 3.14 -19.75
N GLN A 147 -6.25 2.29 -20.70
CA GLN A 147 -7.56 2.38 -21.37
C GLN A 147 -8.70 2.30 -20.36
N ARG A 148 -8.59 1.41 -19.36
CA ARG A 148 -9.57 1.34 -18.27
C ARG A 148 -9.72 2.67 -17.54
N PHE A 149 -8.63 3.37 -17.26
CA PHE A 149 -8.67 4.70 -16.64
C PHE A 149 -9.30 5.77 -17.56
N LEU A 150 -9.06 5.69 -18.87
CA LEU A 150 -9.64 6.60 -19.86
C LEU A 150 -11.15 6.38 -20.04
N ASP A 151 -11.61 5.13 -20.01
CA ASP A 151 -13.00 4.77 -20.35
C ASP A 151 -13.99 4.91 -19.20
N VAL A 152 -13.53 4.86 -17.95
CA VAL A 152 -14.43 4.97 -16.79
C VAL A 152 -15.10 6.35 -16.69
N ALA A 153 -16.32 6.36 -16.18
CA ALA A 153 -17.05 7.60 -15.92
C ALA A 153 -16.26 8.52 -14.97
N ALA A 154 -16.31 9.83 -15.22
CA ALA A 154 -15.59 10.83 -14.43
C ALA A 154 -15.87 10.71 -12.92
N ALA A 155 -17.11 10.40 -12.52
CA ALA A 155 -17.47 10.18 -11.12
C ALA A 155 -16.67 9.03 -10.48
N LEU A 156 -16.51 7.90 -11.18
CA LEU A 156 -15.73 6.75 -10.70
C LEU A 156 -14.24 7.10 -10.64
N ARG A 157 -13.73 7.77 -11.68
CA ARG A 157 -12.32 8.23 -11.72
C ARG A 157 -12.01 9.14 -10.54
N ASN A 158 -12.88 10.10 -10.24
CA ASN A 158 -12.73 11.03 -9.13
C ASN A 158 -12.79 10.32 -7.77
N GLN A 159 -13.63 9.29 -7.62
CA GLN A 159 -13.69 8.49 -6.39
C GLN A 159 -12.37 7.77 -6.08
N VAL A 160 -11.57 7.43 -7.09
CA VAL A 160 -10.27 6.77 -6.90
C VAL A 160 -9.12 7.77 -6.85
N ILE A 161 -8.98 8.63 -7.87
CA ILE A 161 -7.80 9.48 -8.01
C ILE A 161 -7.73 10.56 -6.94
N CYS A 162 -8.85 11.25 -6.63
CA CYS A 162 -8.87 12.28 -5.58
C CYS A 162 -8.51 11.75 -4.20
N LYS A 163 -8.48 10.43 -4.04
CA LYS A 163 -8.20 9.74 -2.78
C LYS A 163 -6.99 8.83 -2.87
N THR A 164 -6.21 8.95 -3.94
CA THR A 164 -4.97 8.19 -4.12
C THR A 164 -3.80 8.97 -3.56
N SER A 165 -2.98 8.30 -2.76
CA SER A 165 -1.70 8.79 -2.26
C SER A 165 -0.56 7.88 -2.70
N ILE A 166 0.62 8.45 -2.91
CA ILE A 166 1.83 7.67 -3.22
C ILE A 166 2.83 7.89 -2.11
N LEU A 167 3.24 6.80 -1.46
CA LEU A 167 4.26 6.82 -0.42
C LEU A 167 5.51 6.12 -0.94
N SER A 168 6.53 6.90 -1.28
CA SER A 168 7.81 6.39 -1.79
C SER A 168 9.02 7.14 -1.23
N SER A 169 9.06 7.27 0.09
CA SER A 169 10.14 7.93 0.84
C SER A 169 11.11 6.94 1.51
N ASP A 170 10.67 5.71 1.73
CA ASP A 170 11.41 4.75 2.55
C ASP A 170 12.46 4.02 1.71
N VAL A 171 13.74 4.24 2.02
CA VAL A 171 14.86 3.46 1.47
C VAL A 171 14.88 2.05 2.05
N ASP A 172 14.69 1.97 3.37
CA ASP A 172 14.52 0.71 4.10
C ASP A 172 13.07 0.65 4.62
N PRO A 173 12.26 -0.35 4.19
CA PRO A 173 10.88 -0.48 4.62
C PRO A 173 10.69 -0.81 6.10
N ILE A 174 11.75 -1.24 6.81
CA ILE A 174 11.73 -1.52 8.25
C ILE A 174 11.96 -0.23 9.05
N GLN A 175 12.56 0.82 8.46
CA GLN A 175 12.87 2.05 9.18
C GLN A 175 11.65 2.72 9.84
N PRO A 176 10.46 2.78 9.21
CA PRO A 176 9.25 3.28 9.88
C PRO A 176 8.88 2.51 11.14
N LEU A 177 9.07 1.18 11.16
CA LEU A 177 8.85 0.36 12.36
C LEU A 177 9.86 0.67 13.46
N ARG A 178 11.14 0.84 13.10
CA ARG A 178 12.16 1.28 14.08
C ARG A 178 11.76 2.60 14.71
N ASN A 179 11.30 3.56 13.91
CA ASN A 179 10.89 4.87 14.41
C ASN A 179 9.70 4.78 15.38
N LEU A 180 8.73 3.90 15.11
CA LEU A 180 7.58 3.67 16.00
C LEU A 180 8.00 3.03 17.33
N LEU A 181 8.97 2.13 17.31
CA LEU A 181 9.35 1.31 18.46
C LEU A 181 10.47 1.93 19.30
N ALA A 182 11.33 2.75 18.71
CA ALA A 182 12.47 3.39 19.35
C ALA A 182 12.17 4.12 20.67
N PRO A 183 11.02 4.78 20.88
CA PRO A 183 10.72 5.42 22.18
C PRO A 183 10.59 4.43 23.35
N THR A 184 10.39 3.15 23.04
CA THR A 184 9.96 2.13 24.02
C THR A 184 10.95 0.96 24.10
N VAL A 185 11.80 0.82 23.08
CA VAL A 185 12.71 -0.29 22.91
C VAL A 185 14.17 0.18 23.03
N PRO A 186 15.02 -0.51 23.80
CA PRO A 186 16.45 -0.23 23.84
C PRO A 186 17.08 -0.29 22.43
N GLY A 187 17.89 0.70 22.07
CA GLY A 187 18.45 0.81 20.72
C GLY A 187 19.21 -0.45 20.25
N GLY A 188 19.90 -1.15 21.15
CA GLY A 188 20.60 -2.40 20.82
C GLY A 188 19.69 -3.60 20.50
N SER A 189 18.38 -3.48 20.71
CA SER A 189 17.40 -4.55 20.49
C SER A 189 16.34 -4.18 19.45
N ILE A 190 16.43 -3.00 18.83
CA ILE A 190 15.38 -2.47 17.94
C ILE A 190 15.14 -3.37 16.72
N ASP A 191 16.21 -3.87 16.09
CA ASP A 191 16.09 -4.72 14.90
C ASP A 191 15.47 -6.06 15.24
N VAL A 192 15.95 -6.73 16.29
CA VAL A 192 15.41 -8.01 16.76
C VAL A 192 13.94 -7.87 17.13
N ILE A 193 13.54 -6.76 17.75
CA ILE A 193 12.15 -6.51 18.09
C ILE A 193 11.31 -6.20 16.84
N CYS A 194 11.83 -5.48 15.85
CA CYS A 194 11.15 -5.29 14.57
C CYS A 194 10.93 -6.64 13.85
N GLU A 195 11.97 -7.48 13.77
CA GLU A 195 11.89 -8.82 13.17
C GLU A 195 10.84 -9.69 13.87
N ALA A 196 10.86 -9.72 15.20
CA ALA A 196 9.87 -10.44 16.00
C ALA A 196 8.45 -9.89 15.78
N ALA A 197 8.29 -8.57 15.74
CA ALA A 197 7.00 -7.92 15.52
C ALA A 197 6.40 -8.28 14.16
N ILE A 198 7.20 -8.18 13.09
CA ILE A 198 6.81 -8.56 11.74
C ILE A 198 6.42 -10.04 11.69
N GLY A 199 7.27 -10.92 12.25
CA GLY A 199 7.03 -12.36 12.27
C GLY A 199 5.75 -12.75 13.00
N MET A 200 5.46 -12.11 14.13
CA MET A 200 4.22 -12.35 14.88
C MET A 200 2.97 -11.84 14.14
N ALA A 201 3.04 -10.66 13.50
CA ALA A 201 1.95 -10.15 12.68
C ALA A 201 1.65 -11.08 11.50
N GLN A 202 2.70 -11.53 10.80
CA GLN A 202 2.59 -12.49 9.72
C GLN A 202 2.01 -13.83 10.19
N ALA A 203 2.57 -14.43 11.25
CA ALA A 203 2.12 -15.71 11.77
C ALA A 203 0.62 -15.70 12.18
N ARG A 204 0.14 -14.54 12.65
CA ARG A 204 -1.28 -14.34 12.96
C ARG A 204 -2.15 -14.29 11.71
N ALA A 205 -1.73 -13.57 10.67
CA ALA A 205 -2.44 -13.55 9.38
C ALA A 205 -2.46 -14.95 8.74
N ASP A 206 -1.31 -15.63 8.69
CA ASP A 206 -1.17 -16.97 8.12
C ASP A 206 -2.02 -18.02 8.85
N ARG A 207 -2.20 -17.88 10.16
CA ARG A 207 -3.11 -18.75 10.92
C ARG A 207 -4.56 -18.57 10.47
N LEU A 208 -5.04 -17.32 10.36
CA LEU A 208 -6.40 -17.05 9.89
C LEU A 208 -6.63 -17.61 8.49
N ILE A 209 -5.68 -17.40 7.57
CA ILE A 209 -5.75 -17.92 6.21
C ILE A 209 -5.81 -19.45 6.19
N ARG A 210 -4.97 -20.13 6.98
CA ARG A 210 -4.99 -21.60 7.10
C ARG A 210 -6.30 -22.15 7.66
N GLU A 211 -7.00 -21.36 8.48
CA GLU A 211 -8.31 -21.69 9.03
C GLU A 211 -9.46 -21.34 8.06
N GLY A 212 -9.15 -20.81 6.86
CA GLY A 212 -10.15 -20.37 5.89
C GLY A 212 -10.85 -19.06 6.27
N MET A 213 -10.30 -18.33 7.25
CA MET A 213 -10.82 -17.07 7.76
C MET A 213 -10.13 -15.89 7.06
N PRO A 214 -10.81 -14.74 6.89
CA PRO A 214 -10.15 -13.51 6.46
C PRO A 214 -9.01 -13.14 7.41
N ALA A 215 -7.85 -12.75 6.86
CA ALA A 215 -6.69 -12.34 7.64
C ALA A 215 -6.85 -10.92 8.23
N LEU A 216 -7.96 -10.69 8.95
CA LEU A 216 -8.34 -9.42 9.57
C LEU A 216 -7.96 -9.43 11.05
N ILE A 217 -7.07 -8.53 11.44
CA ILE A 217 -6.48 -8.49 12.77
C ILE A 217 -6.89 -7.18 13.46
N GLY A 218 -7.53 -7.26 14.63
CA GLY A 218 -7.85 -6.09 15.45
C GLY A 218 -6.59 -5.45 16.05
N VAL A 219 -6.45 -4.13 15.93
CA VAL A 219 -5.25 -3.39 16.38
C VAL A 219 -5.04 -3.53 17.88
N ALA A 220 -6.04 -3.21 18.71
CA ALA A 220 -5.91 -3.30 20.16
C ALA A 220 -5.59 -4.72 20.65
N GLU A 221 -6.20 -5.74 20.04
CA GLU A 221 -5.94 -7.14 20.40
C GLU A 221 -4.52 -7.56 20.04
N CYS A 222 -4.04 -7.09 18.88
CA CYS A 222 -2.68 -7.33 18.45
C CYS A 222 -1.67 -6.70 19.41
N ARG A 223 -1.82 -5.41 19.74
CA ARG A 223 -0.93 -4.68 20.66
C ARG A 223 -0.89 -5.30 22.06
N ARG A 224 -2.04 -5.73 22.59
CA ARG A 224 -2.11 -6.50 23.86
C ARG A 224 -1.28 -7.78 23.81
N ALA A 225 -1.42 -8.55 22.72
CA ALA A 225 -0.70 -9.82 22.56
C ALA A 225 0.82 -9.63 22.46
N PHE A 226 1.27 -8.52 21.90
CA PHE A 226 2.66 -8.12 21.88
C PHE A 226 3.20 -7.61 23.23
N LYS A 227 2.33 -7.42 24.25
CA LYS A 227 2.62 -6.64 25.46
C LYS A 227 3.10 -5.21 25.14
N PHE A 228 2.73 -4.66 23.98
CA PHE A 228 3.04 -3.29 23.63
C PHE A 228 2.31 -2.30 24.53
N ASP A 229 1.26 -2.66 25.24
CA ASP A 229 0.56 -1.74 26.15
C ASP A 229 1.45 -1.20 27.28
N HIS A 230 2.51 -1.94 27.68
CA HIS A 230 3.51 -1.43 28.63
C HIS A 230 4.63 -0.61 27.98
N LEU A 231 4.74 -0.67 26.66
CA LEU A 231 5.75 0.03 25.85
C LEU A 231 5.15 1.32 25.25
N CYS A 232 3.93 1.27 24.71
CA CYS A 232 3.19 2.33 24.04
C CYS A 232 2.31 3.19 24.97
N ALA A 233 2.37 3.03 26.29
CA ALA A 233 1.65 3.88 27.26
C ALA A 233 2.16 5.34 27.31
N LEU A 234 2.99 5.76 26.35
CA LEU A 234 3.46 7.12 26.17
C LEU A 234 3.08 7.56 24.74
N ASN A 235 2.07 8.44 24.64
CA ASN A 235 1.71 9.26 23.47
C ASN A 235 0.73 8.72 22.41
N PHE A 236 -0.45 8.23 22.81
CA PHE A 236 -1.59 8.19 21.88
C PHE A 236 -2.86 8.95 22.34
N ASP A 237 -2.79 9.71 23.43
CA ASP A 237 -3.88 10.57 23.92
C ASP A 237 -3.67 12.08 23.64
N GLN A 238 -2.77 12.45 22.72
CA GLN A 238 -2.61 13.84 22.28
C GLN A 238 -2.24 13.94 20.79
N VAL A 239 -3.17 13.63 19.88
CA VAL A 239 -3.44 14.35 18.62
C VAL A 239 -4.89 14.09 18.23
#